data_AF-A0A6M4BRH2-F1
#
_entry.id   AF-A0A6M4BRH2-F1
#
_cell.length_a   1.000
_cell.length_b   1.000
_cell.length_c   1.000
_cell.angle_alpha   90.00
_cell.angle_beta   90.00
_cell.angle_gamma   90.00
#
_symmetry.space_group_name_H-M   'P 1'
#
loop_
_entity.id
_entity.type
_entity.pdbx_description
1 polymer ?
#
loop_
_entity_poly.entity_id
_entity_poly.type
_entity_poly.pdbx_seq_one_letter_code
_entity_poly.pdbx_strand_id
1 'polypeptide(L)'
;LNGLDVKGIKRERLMNVLTSLQKERQIFRDKVNYASKVFTNTIQDGSVLRECPESLVKAMATSNDYTNGPWKVTLQPHIYEPFMQYCPDRNLRWNAWQAHAQRCSNYVNKELETGSNLENIRSYRNEQATILGYETFVDMSMETKMAGSLENVNNVLNSLLESARSMQDVEIELLQRFAKDRGFDAKLEHWDIPYWQRKQKWSLYSFDEDKIREYFPLPRVMNSLFNLCSTLFKIQIVERSDINTWHKDVKFYDVFDESSNTPIAGFYLDPYARQDQKIRVYDDAGWHISIRNKCSATSTNPLSALIFNFQAPVDGRPSLLTFKEVGVLFQRFGHSLRHLLTKANYSEVAGISNVEWDAAEVSGQVMTHWLYDAHTIQSISGHYSSDEPLPEDIVRNLQNIRGHMSGYNLCKELY
;
A
#
# COMPACT_ATOMS: atom_id res chain seq x y z
N LEU A 1 -18.79 -19.21 -14.24
CA LEU A 1 -18.82 -18.32 -13.06
C LEU A 1 -19.82 -17.15 -13.13
N ASN A 2 -20.10 -16.57 -14.30
CA ASN A 2 -21.07 -15.47 -14.45
C ASN A 2 -22.55 -15.90 -14.47
N GLY A 3 -22.84 -17.20 -14.32
CA GLY A 3 -24.20 -17.74 -14.26
C GLY A 3 -24.93 -17.86 -15.61
N LEU A 4 -24.23 -17.85 -16.75
CA LEU A 4 -24.85 -17.97 -18.08
C LEU A 4 -25.76 -19.22 -18.23
N ASP A 5 -25.36 -20.34 -17.65
CA ASP A 5 -26.11 -21.60 -17.72
C ASP A 5 -27.25 -21.70 -16.69
N VAL A 6 -27.34 -20.74 -15.76
CA VAL A 6 -28.41 -20.68 -14.77
C VAL A 6 -29.67 -20.14 -15.43
N LYS A 7 -30.78 -20.89 -15.33
CA LYS A 7 -32.06 -20.58 -16.01
C LYS A 7 -33.22 -20.44 -15.03
N GLY A 8 -34.29 -19.78 -15.49
CA GLY A 8 -35.55 -19.62 -14.76
C GLY A 8 -35.36 -18.93 -13.41
N ILE A 9 -36.10 -19.41 -12.41
CA ILE A 9 -36.13 -18.86 -11.04
C ILE A 9 -34.73 -18.77 -10.41
N LYS A 10 -33.84 -19.75 -10.70
CA LYS A 10 -32.46 -19.72 -10.17
C LYS A 10 -31.67 -18.52 -10.70
N ARG A 11 -31.92 -18.07 -11.94
CA ARG A 11 -31.24 -16.92 -12.55
C ARG A 11 -31.69 -15.61 -11.90
N GLU A 12 -33.00 -15.47 -11.69
CA GLU A 12 -33.57 -14.32 -10.97
C GLU A 12 -33.02 -14.26 -9.54
N ARG A 13 -32.93 -15.41 -8.86
CA ARG A 13 -32.35 -15.50 -7.53
C ARG A 13 -30.87 -15.10 -7.52
N LEU A 14 -30.07 -15.58 -8.47
CA LEU A 14 -28.66 -15.20 -8.59
C LEU A 14 -28.50 -13.69 -8.77
N MET A 15 -29.30 -13.04 -9.63
CA MET A 15 -29.24 -11.60 -9.84
C MET A 15 -29.60 -10.81 -8.57
N ASN A 16 -30.61 -11.27 -7.83
CA ASN A 16 -30.98 -10.67 -6.55
C ASN A 16 -29.87 -10.83 -5.50
N VAL A 17 -29.24 -12.00 -5.42
CA VAL A 17 -28.09 -12.28 -4.54
C VAL A 17 -26.91 -11.34 -4.87
N LEU A 18 -26.54 -11.22 -6.15
CA LEU A 18 -25.43 -10.34 -6.58
C LEU A 18 -25.71 -8.87 -6.26
N THR A 19 -26.94 -8.41 -6.50
CA THR A 19 -27.36 -7.04 -6.17
C THR A 19 -27.30 -6.79 -4.67
N SER A 20 -27.78 -7.73 -3.87
CA SER A 20 -27.79 -7.64 -2.40
C SER A 20 -26.38 -7.68 -1.84
N LEU A 21 -25.53 -8.57 -2.36
CA LEU A 21 -24.11 -8.65 -2.02
C LEU A 21 -23.37 -7.33 -2.31
N GLN A 22 -23.62 -6.72 -3.47
CA GLN A 22 -23.02 -5.42 -3.80
C GLN A 22 -23.48 -4.32 -2.82
N LYS A 23 -24.77 -4.29 -2.48
CA LYS A 23 -25.35 -3.34 -1.53
C LYS A 23 -24.74 -3.50 -0.13
N GLU A 24 -24.69 -4.71 0.40
CA GLU A 24 -24.11 -4.97 1.73
C GLU A 24 -22.61 -4.63 1.79
N ARG A 25 -21.86 -4.93 0.73
CA ARG A 25 -20.44 -4.51 0.62
C ARG A 25 -20.28 -3.00 0.61
N GLN A 26 -21.20 -2.27 -0.02
CA GLN A 26 -21.17 -0.81 -0.04
C GLN A 26 -21.46 -0.24 1.36
N ILE A 27 -22.53 -0.71 2.01
CA ILE A 27 -22.91 -0.30 3.37
C ILE A 27 -21.77 -0.58 4.36
N PHE A 28 -21.16 -1.77 4.29
CA PHE A 28 -20.00 -2.13 5.12
C PHE A 28 -18.85 -1.12 4.94
N ARG A 29 -18.46 -0.82 3.70
CA ARG A 29 -17.37 0.14 3.42
C ARG A 29 -17.70 1.55 3.92
N ASP A 30 -18.92 2.02 3.70
CA ASP A 30 -19.34 3.36 4.12
C ASP A 30 -19.35 3.50 5.64
N LYS A 31 -19.84 2.48 6.36
CA LYS A 31 -19.80 2.42 7.82
C LYS A 31 -18.37 2.44 8.36
N VAL A 32 -17.47 1.63 7.80
CA VAL A 32 -16.05 1.60 8.21
C VAL A 32 -15.37 2.94 7.96
N ASN A 33 -15.62 3.57 6.81
CA ASN A 33 -15.08 4.88 6.48
C ASN A 33 -15.60 5.96 7.43
N TYR A 34 -16.88 5.94 7.77
CA TYR A 34 -17.49 6.89 8.69
C TYR A 34 -17.00 6.66 10.12
N ALA A 35 -17.00 5.43 10.62
CA ALA A 35 -16.47 5.09 11.94
C ALA A 35 -15.02 5.53 12.12
N SER A 36 -14.21 5.46 11.06
CA SER A 36 -12.81 5.90 11.08
C SER A 36 -12.65 7.42 11.24
N LYS A 37 -13.68 8.21 10.90
CA LYS A 37 -13.70 9.67 11.02
C LYS A 37 -14.33 10.17 12.33
N VAL A 38 -15.25 9.40 12.89
CA VAL A 38 -16.07 9.80 14.06
C VAL A 38 -15.30 9.78 15.36
N PHE A 39 -14.36 8.83 15.53
CA PHE A 39 -13.49 8.84 16.70
C PHE A 39 -12.55 10.03 16.64
N THR A 40 -12.50 10.77 17.74
CA THR A 40 -11.63 11.93 17.87
C THR A 40 -11.07 12.01 19.27
N ASN A 41 -9.75 12.15 19.39
CA ASN A 41 -9.09 12.50 20.65
C ASN A 41 -8.32 13.80 20.46
N THR A 42 -8.56 14.79 21.32
CA THR A 42 -7.93 16.12 21.20
C THR A 42 -6.75 16.22 22.15
N ILE A 43 -5.57 16.45 21.57
CA ILE A 43 -4.32 16.67 22.27
C ILE A 43 -4.12 18.18 22.42
N GLN A 44 -3.90 18.62 23.65
CA GLN A 44 -3.61 20.01 24.01
C GLN A 44 -2.12 20.22 24.33
N ASP A 45 -1.47 19.19 24.89
CA ASP A 45 -0.06 19.26 25.24
C ASP A 45 0.83 18.95 24.03
N GLY A 46 1.52 19.96 23.49
CA GLY A 46 2.46 19.79 22.39
C GLY A 46 3.68 18.93 22.73
N SER A 47 3.95 18.64 24.01
CA SER A 47 5.09 17.82 24.42
C SER A 47 5.04 16.40 23.84
N VAL A 48 3.84 15.84 23.65
CA VAL A 48 3.64 14.50 23.09
C VAL A 48 3.91 14.43 21.58
N LEU A 49 4.09 15.58 20.92
CA LEU A 49 4.27 15.70 19.48
C LEU A 49 5.72 16.01 19.08
N ARG A 50 6.64 16.15 20.04
CA ARG A 50 8.04 16.54 19.76
C ARG A 50 8.77 15.59 18.82
N GLU A 51 8.45 14.30 18.88
CA GLU A 51 9.04 13.29 17.99
C GLU A 51 8.17 13.01 16.75
N CYS A 52 6.96 13.57 16.67
CA CYS A 52 6.08 13.31 15.54
C CYS A 52 6.61 14.00 14.29
N PRO A 53 6.57 13.33 13.12
CA PRO A 53 6.87 13.97 11.85
C PRO A 53 5.97 15.19 11.64
N GLU A 54 6.52 16.24 11.03
CA GLU A 54 5.79 17.49 10.79
C GLU A 54 4.50 17.25 10.00
N SER A 55 4.52 16.29 9.06
CA SER A 55 3.36 15.88 8.27
C SER A 55 2.21 15.37 9.15
N LEU A 56 2.51 14.58 10.18
CA LEU A 56 1.51 14.10 11.14
C LEU A 56 0.97 15.24 11.99
N VAL A 57 1.84 16.12 12.49
CA VAL A 57 1.44 17.28 13.30
C VAL A 57 0.49 18.18 12.51
N LYS A 58 0.82 18.48 11.24
CA LYS A 58 -0.05 19.24 10.32
C LYS A 58 -1.37 18.52 10.05
N ALA A 59 -1.35 17.20 9.84
CA ALA A 59 -2.57 16.42 9.57
C ALA A 59 -3.53 16.37 10.78
N MET A 60 -3.00 16.44 12.00
CA MET A 60 -3.83 16.47 13.21
C MET A 60 -4.25 17.88 13.61
N ALA A 61 -3.55 18.94 13.19
CA ALA A 61 -3.85 20.30 13.61
C ALA A 61 -5.28 20.71 13.23
N THR A 62 -5.98 21.33 14.19
CA THR A 62 -7.33 21.86 13.97
C THR A 62 -7.36 23.37 13.74
N SER A 63 -6.27 24.05 14.08
CA SER A 63 -6.06 25.47 13.84
C SER A 63 -5.12 25.67 12.64
N ASN A 64 -5.12 26.88 12.08
CA ASN A 64 -4.18 27.26 11.01
C ASN A 64 -2.73 27.29 11.51
N ASP A 65 -2.53 27.39 12.82
CA ASP A 65 -1.24 27.30 13.47
C ASP A 65 -1.01 25.88 14.00
N TYR A 66 -0.47 25.03 13.13
CA TYR A 66 -0.21 23.62 13.46
C TYR A 66 0.83 23.43 14.56
N THR A 67 1.55 24.47 14.99
CA THR A 67 2.59 24.37 16.02
C THR A 67 2.06 24.56 17.44
N ASN A 68 0.91 25.24 17.59
CA ASN A 68 0.34 25.58 18.89
C ASN A 68 -0.96 24.81 19.24
N GLY A 69 -1.40 23.93 18.35
CA GLY A 69 -2.56 23.06 18.59
C GLY A 69 -3.90 23.80 18.55
N PRO A 70 -4.98 23.16 19.00
CA PRO A 70 -5.05 21.76 19.42
C PRO A 70 -4.95 20.78 18.24
N TRP A 71 -4.55 19.53 18.53
CA TRP A 71 -4.39 18.46 17.54
C TRP A 71 -5.40 17.35 17.75
N LYS A 72 -6.06 16.93 16.67
CA LYS A 72 -7.12 15.93 16.65
C LYS A 72 -6.62 14.64 16.04
N VAL A 73 -6.55 13.59 16.86
CA VAL A 73 -6.26 12.22 16.43
C VAL A 73 -7.56 11.58 15.93
N THR A 74 -7.53 10.98 14.75
CA THR A 74 -8.63 10.17 14.20
C THR A 74 -8.13 8.75 13.88
N LEU A 75 -9.02 7.86 13.44
CA LEU A 75 -8.67 6.50 13.04
C LEU A 75 -8.38 6.38 11.54
N GLN A 76 -8.26 7.51 10.83
CA GLN A 76 -7.83 7.49 9.44
C GLN A 76 -6.39 6.97 9.38
N PRO A 77 -6.04 6.02 8.49
CA PRO A 77 -4.74 5.35 8.50
C PRO A 77 -3.54 6.30 8.52
N HIS A 78 -3.58 7.38 7.73
CA HIS A 78 -2.53 8.41 7.65
C HIS A 78 -2.33 9.21 8.94
N ILE A 79 -3.28 9.16 9.89
CA ILE A 79 -3.12 9.71 11.25
C ILE A 79 -2.82 8.57 12.23
N TYR A 80 -3.65 7.53 12.24
CA TYR A 80 -3.59 6.44 13.21
C TYR A 80 -2.25 5.71 13.21
N GLU A 81 -1.77 5.26 12.05
CA GLU A 81 -0.52 4.48 11.97
C GLU A 81 0.70 5.25 12.49
N PRO A 82 1.02 6.47 12.00
CA PRO A 82 2.15 7.22 12.52
C PRO A 82 1.90 7.68 13.97
N PHE A 83 0.66 7.96 14.38
CA PHE A 83 0.36 8.26 15.78
C PHE A 83 0.76 7.11 16.72
N MET A 84 0.46 5.86 16.35
CA MET A 84 0.86 4.68 17.12
C MET A 84 2.38 4.48 17.17
N GLN A 85 3.12 4.95 16.16
CA GLN A 85 4.58 4.84 16.09
C GLN A 85 5.30 5.93 16.88
N TYR A 86 4.78 7.16 16.87
CA TYR A 86 5.49 8.35 17.38
C TYR A 86 4.98 8.86 18.73
N CYS A 87 3.72 8.63 19.10
CA CYS A 87 3.18 9.13 20.36
C CYS A 87 3.89 8.49 21.56
N PRO A 88 4.56 9.25 22.44
CA PRO A 88 5.28 8.69 23.59
C PRO A 88 4.32 8.27 24.72
N ASP A 89 3.13 8.88 24.80
CA ASP A 89 2.14 8.58 25.83
C ASP A 89 1.45 7.23 25.57
N ARG A 90 1.65 6.28 26.48
CA ARG A 90 1.08 4.93 26.39
C ARG A 90 -0.44 4.92 26.48
N ASN A 91 -1.04 5.78 27.30
CA ASN A 91 -2.50 5.82 27.48
C ASN A 91 -3.17 6.38 26.24
N LEU A 92 -2.57 7.38 25.59
CA LEU A 92 -3.06 7.89 24.31
C LEU A 92 -2.99 6.83 23.21
N ARG A 93 -1.89 6.07 23.13
CA ARG A 93 -1.79 4.92 22.20
C ARG A 93 -2.83 3.84 22.50
N TRP A 94 -3.00 3.47 23.78
CA TRP A 94 -4.01 2.50 24.20
C TRP A 94 -5.42 2.95 23.81
N ASN A 95 -5.77 4.21 24.06
CA ASN A 95 -7.09 4.77 23.72
C ASN A 95 -7.35 4.71 22.20
N ALA A 96 -6.37 5.13 21.39
CA ALA A 96 -6.46 5.05 19.93
C ALA A 96 -6.58 3.60 19.44
N TRP A 97 -5.79 2.68 20.00
CA TRP A 97 -5.84 1.26 19.66
C TRP A 97 -7.18 0.62 20.01
N GLN A 98 -7.71 0.87 21.21
CA GLN A 98 -9.02 0.37 21.63
C GLN A 98 -10.12 0.85 20.68
N ALA A 99 -10.14 2.15 20.37
CA ALA A 99 -11.09 2.71 19.44
C ALA A 99 -10.97 2.11 18.02
N HIS A 100 -9.74 1.87 17.56
CA HIS A 100 -9.50 1.21 16.28
C HIS A 100 -9.97 -0.25 16.27
N ALA A 101 -9.64 -1.02 17.31
CA ALA A 101 -9.99 -2.44 17.42
C ALA A 101 -11.50 -2.67 17.57
N GLN A 102 -12.20 -1.74 18.23
CA GLN A 102 -13.65 -1.80 18.45
C GLN A 102 -14.46 -1.05 17.38
N ARG A 103 -13.83 -0.47 16.36
CA ARG A 103 -14.55 0.26 15.31
C ARG A 103 -15.57 -0.65 14.63
N CYS A 104 -16.74 -0.11 14.32
CA CYS A 104 -17.85 -0.87 13.73
C CYS A 104 -18.32 -2.09 14.55
N SER A 105 -17.97 -2.14 15.84
CA SER A 105 -18.57 -3.08 16.79
C SER A 105 -19.83 -2.50 17.43
N ASN A 106 -20.61 -3.38 18.08
CA ASN A 106 -21.76 -3.00 18.89
C ASN A 106 -21.40 -2.31 20.21
N TYR A 107 -20.11 -2.23 20.59
CA TYR A 107 -19.65 -1.61 21.83
C TYR A 107 -19.55 -0.08 21.77
N VAL A 108 -19.38 0.49 20.57
CA VAL A 108 -19.11 1.93 20.38
C VAL A 108 -20.35 2.65 19.87
N ASN A 109 -20.82 2.28 18.68
CA ASN A 109 -22.00 2.88 18.06
C ASN A 109 -22.79 1.79 17.30
N LYS A 110 -24.00 1.50 17.79
CA LYS A 110 -24.88 0.48 17.23
C LYS A 110 -25.29 0.76 15.78
N GLU A 111 -25.36 2.02 15.36
CA GLU A 111 -25.70 2.40 13.98
C GLU A 111 -24.55 2.09 13.00
N LEU A 112 -23.31 2.08 13.49
CA LEU A 112 -22.11 1.80 12.69
C LEU A 112 -21.64 0.35 12.78
N GLU A 113 -22.38 -0.49 13.50
CA GLU A 113 -22.14 -1.92 13.59
C GLU A 113 -22.16 -2.56 12.19
N THR A 114 -21.18 -3.44 11.92
CA THR A 114 -21.05 -4.11 10.61
C THR A 114 -21.09 -5.64 10.66
N GLY A 115 -21.25 -6.25 11.83
CA GLY A 115 -21.37 -7.70 11.99
C GLY A 115 -22.57 -8.28 11.25
N SER A 116 -23.74 -7.63 11.35
CA SER A 116 -24.93 -7.98 10.57
C SER A 116 -24.69 -7.93 9.06
N ASN A 117 -24.03 -6.86 8.58
CA ASN A 117 -23.64 -6.73 7.17
C ASN A 117 -22.65 -7.83 6.73
N LEU A 118 -21.71 -8.20 7.59
CA LEU A 118 -20.74 -9.27 7.31
C LEU A 118 -21.43 -10.63 7.20
N GLU A 119 -22.36 -10.95 8.10
CA GLU A 119 -23.14 -12.19 8.03
C GLU A 119 -24.00 -12.25 6.77
N ASN A 120 -24.61 -11.13 6.36
CA ASN A 120 -25.31 -11.06 5.08
C ASN A 120 -24.38 -11.33 3.90
N ILE A 121 -23.18 -10.71 3.88
CA ILE A 121 -22.17 -10.95 2.83
C ILE A 121 -21.78 -12.43 2.78
N ARG A 122 -21.53 -13.07 3.92
CA ARG A 122 -21.20 -14.51 4.01
C ARG A 122 -22.34 -15.37 3.47
N SER A 123 -23.57 -15.09 3.91
CA SER A 123 -24.78 -15.80 3.46
C SER A 123 -24.99 -15.68 1.95
N TYR A 124 -24.91 -14.46 1.39
CA TYR A 124 -25.05 -14.24 -0.05
C TYR A 124 -23.93 -14.88 -0.87
N ARG A 125 -22.70 -14.90 -0.36
CA ARG A 125 -21.58 -15.62 -1.00
C ARG A 125 -21.81 -17.13 -1.03
N ASN A 126 -22.27 -17.69 0.09
CA ASN A 126 -22.62 -19.11 0.16
C ASN A 126 -23.73 -19.44 -0.84
N GLU A 127 -24.79 -18.65 -0.85
CA GLU A 127 -25.91 -18.85 -1.78
C GLU A 127 -25.49 -18.69 -3.24
N GLN A 128 -24.65 -17.70 -3.56
CA GLN A 128 -24.06 -17.53 -4.89
C GLN A 128 -23.35 -18.80 -5.34
N ALA A 129 -22.49 -19.37 -4.48
CA ALA A 129 -21.74 -20.59 -4.77
C ALA A 129 -22.69 -21.78 -5.00
N THR A 130 -23.65 -21.99 -4.11
CA THR A 130 -24.64 -23.06 -4.22
C THR A 130 -25.47 -22.96 -5.51
N ILE A 131 -25.93 -21.76 -5.89
CA ILE A 131 -26.69 -21.58 -7.15
C ILE A 131 -25.83 -21.92 -8.37
N LEU A 132 -24.53 -21.61 -8.31
CA LEU A 132 -23.57 -21.90 -9.37
C LEU A 132 -23.03 -23.35 -9.34
N GLY A 133 -23.46 -24.17 -8.37
CA GLY A 133 -23.12 -25.59 -8.30
C GLY A 133 -21.86 -25.92 -7.49
N TYR A 134 -21.35 -24.97 -6.71
CA TYR A 134 -20.20 -25.16 -5.82
C TYR A 134 -20.64 -25.46 -4.39
N GLU A 135 -19.84 -26.25 -3.66
CA GLU A 135 -20.09 -26.57 -2.25
C GLU A 135 -19.92 -25.34 -1.37
N THR A 136 -18.81 -24.62 -1.54
CA THR A 136 -18.53 -23.37 -0.83
C THR A 136 -18.13 -22.24 -1.76
N PHE A 137 -18.18 -21.01 -1.25
CA PHE A 137 -17.65 -19.84 -1.96
C PHE A 137 -16.14 -19.92 -2.18
N VAL A 138 -15.41 -20.64 -1.32
CA VAL A 138 -13.96 -20.83 -1.50
C VAL A 138 -13.70 -21.67 -2.74
N ASP A 139 -14.42 -22.79 -2.91
CA ASP A 139 -14.28 -23.65 -4.10
C ASP A 139 -14.56 -22.85 -5.37
N MET A 140 -15.65 -22.09 -5.39
CA MET A 140 -15.98 -21.19 -6.51
C MET A 140 -14.89 -20.13 -6.76
N SER A 141 -14.28 -19.60 -5.70
CA SER A 141 -13.25 -18.56 -5.78
C SER A 141 -11.92 -19.11 -6.33
N MET A 142 -11.63 -20.39 -6.09
CA MET A 142 -10.37 -21.03 -6.51
C MET A 142 -10.32 -21.37 -7.99
N GLU A 143 -11.47 -21.51 -8.66
CA GLU A 143 -11.59 -21.80 -10.11
C GLU A 143 -10.81 -20.83 -11.03
N THR A 144 -10.50 -19.63 -10.56
CA THR A 144 -9.81 -18.57 -11.32
C THR A 144 -8.47 -18.18 -10.70
N LYS A 145 -7.95 -19.00 -9.78
CA LYS A 145 -6.73 -18.72 -9.03
C LYS A 145 -5.72 -19.84 -9.25
N MET A 146 -4.44 -19.50 -9.21
CA MET A 146 -3.36 -20.48 -9.33
C MET A 146 -3.38 -21.49 -8.18
N ALA A 147 -3.79 -21.07 -6.98
CA ALA A 147 -3.88 -21.94 -5.82
C ALA A 147 -4.76 -23.17 -6.07
N GLY A 148 -5.84 -23.04 -6.84
CA GLY A 148 -6.71 -24.14 -7.28
C GLY A 148 -7.52 -24.87 -6.19
N SER A 149 -7.13 -24.80 -4.92
CA SER A 149 -7.85 -25.43 -3.80
C SER A 149 -7.57 -24.75 -2.45
N LEU A 150 -8.49 -24.95 -1.50
CA LEU A 150 -8.29 -24.51 -0.11
C LEU A 150 -7.11 -25.24 0.56
N GLU A 151 -6.89 -26.50 0.22
CA GLU A 151 -5.77 -27.30 0.76
C GLU A 151 -4.42 -26.67 0.39
N ASN A 152 -4.23 -26.28 -0.87
CA ASN A 152 -3.00 -25.62 -1.31
C ASN A 152 -2.76 -24.30 -0.59
N VAL A 153 -3.83 -23.50 -0.39
CA VAL A 153 -3.74 -22.26 0.39
C VAL A 153 -3.30 -22.56 1.83
N ASN A 154 -3.96 -23.49 2.51
CA ASN A 154 -3.62 -23.85 3.89
C ASN A 154 -2.19 -24.39 4.00
N ASN A 155 -1.72 -25.18 3.05
CA ASN A 155 -0.35 -25.69 3.04
C ASN A 155 0.66 -24.54 2.98
N VAL A 156 0.46 -23.56 2.10
CA VAL A 156 1.34 -22.38 2.01
C VAL A 156 1.29 -21.56 3.31
N LEU A 157 0.09 -21.26 3.82
CA LEU A 157 -0.06 -20.49 5.06
C LEU A 157 0.60 -21.19 6.25
N ASN A 158 0.44 -22.50 6.38
CA ASN A 158 1.04 -23.29 7.45
C ASN A 158 2.57 -23.33 7.35
N SER A 159 3.12 -23.53 6.14
CA SER A 159 4.58 -23.50 5.93
C SER A 159 5.19 -22.14 6.27
N LEU A 160 4.51 -21.04 5.92
CA LEU A 160 4.95 -19.70 6.30
C LEU A 160 4.85 -19.48 7.82
N LEU A 161 3.73 -19.89 8.43
CA LEU A 161 3.49 -19.74 9.86
C LEU A 161 4.50 -20.50 10.72
N GLU A 162 4.92 -21.70 10.29
CA GLU A 162 5.91 -22.51 10.99
C GLU A 162 7.22 -21.74 11.20
N SER A 163 7.71 -21.08 10.15
CA SER A 163 8.94 -20.28 10.23
C SER A 163 8.71 -18.92 10.91
N ALA A 164 7.62 -18.24 10.58
CA ALA A 164 7.32 -16.90 11.07
C ALA A 164 7.12 -16.86 12.59
N ARG A 165 6.43 -17.87 13.14
CA ARG A 165 6.07 -17.90 14.57
C ARG A 165 7.29 -18.01 15.47
N SER A 166 8.22 -18.91 15.15
CA SER A 166 9.46 -19.04 15.91
C SER A 166 10.27 -17.74 15.91
N MET A 167 10.32 -17.05 14.76
CA MET A 167 11.01 -15.76 14.68
C MET A 167 10.25 -14.65 15.41
N GLN A 168 8.92 -14.62 15.34
CA GLN A 168 8.10 -13.65 16.07
C GLN A 168 8.38 -13.70 17.59
N ASP A 169 8.43 -14.90 18.17
CA ASP A 169 8.65 -15.06 19.62
C ASP A 169 10.00 -14.46 20.04
N VAL A 170 11.05 -14.69 19.24
CA VAL A 170 12.39 -14.10 19.43
C VAL A 170 12.34 -12.58 19.25
N GLU A 171 11.71 -12.08 18.20
CA GLU A 171 11.61 -10.65 17.89
C GLU A 171 10.87 -9.87 18.99
N ILE A 172 9.76 -10.41 19.51
CA ILE A 172 8.99 -9.80 20.59
C ILE A 172 9.79 -9.80 21.90
N GLU A 173 10.54 -10.87 22.20
CA GLU A 173 11.42 -10.90 23.36
C GLU A 173 12.53 -9.85 23.26
N LEU A 174 13.17 -9.74 22.09
CA LEU A 174 14.20 -8.72 21.84
C LEU A 174 13.62 -7.30 21.94
N LEU A 175 12.40 -7.09 21.45
CA LEU A 175 11.69 -5.82 21.56
C LEU A 175 11.36 -5.49 23.03
N GLN A 176 10.91 -6.47 23.81
CA GLN A 176 10.64 -6.33 25.24
C GLN A 176 11.90 -5.97 26.02
N ARG A 177 13.03 -6.64 25.75
CA ARG A 177 14.33 -6.32 26.35
C ARG A 177 14.77 -4.90 25.98
N PHE A 178 14.69 -4.55 24.70
CA PHE A 178 15.03 -3.22 24.20
C PHE A 178 14.22 -2.10 24.88
N ALA A 179 12.92 -2.34 25.11
CA ALA A 179 12.05 -1.41 25.82
C ALA A 179 12.43 -1.31 27.31
N LYS A 180 12.67 -2.45 27.97
CA LYS A 180 13.06 -2.51 29.39
C LYS A 180 14.37 -1.76 29.67
N ASP A 181 15.37 -1.93 28.81
CA ASP A 181 16.66 -1.23 28.93
C ASP A 181 16.53 0.31 28.80
N ARG A 182 15.35 0.78 28.35
CA ARG A 182 15.00 2.21 28.22
C ARG A 182 13.92 2.63 29.23
N GLY A 183 13.73 1.88 30.30
CA GLY A 183 12.84 2.22 31.42
C GLY A 183 11.37 1.85 31.21
N PHE A 184 11.05 0.92 30.30
CA PHE A 184 9.71 0.37 30.17
C PHE A 184 9.53 -0.88 31.04
N ASP A 185 8.88 -0.72 32.19
CA ASP A 185 8.75 -1.78 33.20
C ASP A 185 7.52 -2.69 33.01
N ALA A 186 6.69 -2.43 32.01
CA ALA A 186 5.50 -3.24 31.71
C ALA A 186 5.77 -4.32 30.65
N LYS A 187 4.88 -5.31 30.57
CA LYS A 187 4.81 -6.21 29.42
C LYS A 187 4.33 -5.43 28.19
N LEU A 188 4.96 -5.66 27.04
CA LEU A 188 4.52 -5.11 25.77
C LEU A 188 3.13 -5.64 25.40
N GLU A 189 2.25 -4.71 25.05
CA GLU A 189 0.92 -4.97 24.53
C GLU A 189 0.82 -4.53 23.06
N HIS A 190 -0.27 -4.86 22.37
CA HIS A 190 -0.44 -4.55 20.94
C HIS A 190 -0.25 -3.07 20.58
N TRP A 191 -0.65 -2.15 21.46
CA TRP A 191 -0.50 -0.70 21.26
C TRP A 191 0.90 -0.16 21.60
N ASP A 192 1.78 -1.00 22.19
CA ASP A 192 3.16 -0.65 22.48
C ASP A 192 4.10 -1.05 21.32
N ILE A 193 3.75 -2.08 20.55
CA ILE A 193 4.60 -2.65 19.50
C ILE A 193 5.03 -1.60 18.46
N PRO A 194 4.12 -0.82 17.81
CA PRO A 194 4.55 0.12 16.76
C PRO A 194 5.53 1.19 17.27
N TYR A 195 5.33 1.67 18.50
CA TYR A 195 6.18 2.67 19.13
C TYR A 195 7.60 2.14 19.38
N TRP A 196 7.69 0.98 20.04
CA TRP A 196 8.98 0.36 20.35
C TRP A 196 9.68 -0.18 19.12
N GLN A 197 8.93 -0.71 18.15
CA GLN A 197 9.46 -1.16 16.87
C GLN A 197 10.19 -0.02 16.17
N ARG A 198 9.56 1.17 16.06
CA ARG A 198 10.22 2.34 15.50
C ARG A 198 11.45 2.77 16.31
N LYS A 199 11.38 2.82 17.65
CA LYS A 199 12.56 3.14 18.49
C LYS A 199 13.71 2.17 18.28
N GLN A 200 13.43 0.86 18.21
CA GLN A 200 14.42 -0.18 17.99
C GLN A 200 15.02 -0.09 16.60
N LYS A 201 14.16 0.10 15.57
CA LYS A 201 14.58 0.33 14.19
C LYS A 201 15.55 1.52 14.09
N TRP A 202 15.22 2.64 14.73
CA TRP A 202 16.11 3.81 14.76
C TRP A 202 17.44 3.51 15.45
N SER A 203 17.40 2.84 16.61
CA SER A 203 18.61 2.53 17.38
C SER A 203 19.54 1.51 16.71
N LEU A 204 19.01 0.55 15.96
CA LEU A 204 19.80 -0.51 15.33
C LEU A 204 20.37 -0.08 13.97
N TYR A 205 19.64 0.77 13.25
CA TYR A 205 19.94 1.07 11.84
C TYR A 205 20.24 2.54 11.58
N SER A 206 20.33 3.37 12.64
CA SER A 206 20.46 4.83 12.52
C SER A 206 19.44 5.43 11.54
N PHE A 207 18.23 4.85 11.54
CA PHE A 207 17.18 5.14 10.55
C PHE A 207 16.45 6.43 10.91
N ASP A 208 17.07 7.56 10.59
CA ASP A 208 16.43 8.87 10.56
C ASP A 208 15.79 9.06 9.17
N GLU A 209 14.48 8.82 9.09
CA GLU A 209 13.73 8.87 7.83
C GLU A 209 13.76 10.26 7.18
N ASP A 210 13.78 11.33 7.97
CA ASP A 210 13.82 12.71 7.50
C ASP A 210 15.19 13.09 6.93
N LYS A 211 16.28 12.50 7.44
CA LYS A 211 17.61 12.63 6.84
C LYS A 211 17.79 11.75 5.62
N ILE A 212 17.31 10.52 5.68
CA ILE A 212 17.45 9.56 4.58
C ILE A 212 16.70 10.04 3.34
N ARG A 213 15.50 10.63 3.48
CA ARG A 213 14.73 11.13 2.34
C ARG A 213 15.40 12.27 1.56
N GLU A 214 16.33 13.02 2.17
CA GLU A 214 17.13 14.04 1.48
C GLU A 214 17.96 13.46 0.34
N TYR A 215 18.18 12.14 0.34
CA TYR A 215 18.90 11.41 -0.69
C TYR A 215 18.00 10.76 -1.75
N PHE A 216 16.67 10.88 -1.67
CA PHE A 216 15.75 10.29 -2.67
C PHE A 216 14.89 11.35 -3.35
N PRO A 217 15.49 12.31 -4.08
CA PRO A 217 14.71 13.25 -4.89
C PRO A 217 14.01 12.50 -6.03
N LEU A 218 12.68 12.67 -6.14
CA LEU A 218 11.84 11.97 -7.12
C LEU A 218 12.42 11.97 -8.55
N PRO A 219 12.94 13.10 -9.10
CA PRO A 219 13.56 13.10 -10.43
C PRO A 219 14.70 12.10 -10.60
N ARG A 220 15.56 11.95 -9.57
CA ARG A 220 16.65 10.95 -9.57
C ARG A 220 16.10 9.54 -9.53
N VAL A 221 15.19 9.28 -8.59
CA VAL A 221 14.58 7.95 -8.43
C VAL A 221 13.93 7.49 -9.73
N MET A 222 13.18 8.38 -10.39
CA MET A 222 12.53 8.09 -11.68
C MET A 222 13.54 7.83 -12.81
N ASN A 223 14.58 8.66 -12.94
CA ASN A 223 15.59 8.50 -13.98
C ASN A 223 16.33 7.16 -13.82
N SER A 224 16.77 6.85 -12.60
CA SER A 224 17.48 5.61 -12.31
C SER A 224 16.57 4.39 -12.45
N LEU A 225 15.28 4.48 -12.09
CA LEU A 225 14.29 3.45 -12.37
C LEU A 225 14.12 3.21 -13.89
N PHE A 226 14.07 4.27 -14.71
CA PHE A 226 14.01 4.12 -16.16
C PHE A 226 15.27 3.46 -16.73
N ASN A 227 16.45 3.85 -16.27
CA ASN A 227 17.71 3.23 -16.68
C ASN A 227 17.79 1.74 -16.30
N LEU A 228 17.29 1.39 -15.10
CA LEU A 228 17.15 0.00 -14.67
C LEU A 228 16.24 -0.77 -15.66
N CYS A 229 15.08 -0.20 -15.99
CA CYS A 229 14.17 -0.82 -16.95
C CYS A 229 14.75 -0.93 -18.37
N SER A 230 15.54 0.05 -18.81
CA SER A 230 16.28 -0.05 -20.07
C SER A 230 17.28 -1.20 -20.07
N THR A 231 17.97 -1.40 -18.95
CA THR A 231 18.93 -2.50 -18.81
C THR A 231 18.24 -3.85 -18.83
N LEU A 232 17.17 -4.00 -18.04
CA LEU A 232 16.47 -5.28 -17.82
C LEU A 232 15.57 -5.68 -18.99
N PHE A 233 14.81 -4.73 -19.52
CA PHE A 233 13.72 -5.00 -20.46
C PHE A 233 13.97 -4.47 -21.86
N LYS A 234 15.13 -3.84 -22.11
CA LYS A 234 15.51 -3.28 -23.41
C LYS A 234 14.46 -2.30 -23.95
N ILE A 235 13.97 -1.44 -23.07
CA ILE A 235 13.02 -0.38 -23.40
C ILE A 235 13.63 1.00 -23.19
N GLN A 236 13.11 2.01 -23.87
CA GLN A 236 13.42 3.41 -23.59
C GLN A 236 12.15 4.13 -23.16
N ILE A 237 12.26 4.96 -22.12
CA ILE A 237 11.14 5.72 -21.57
C ILE A 237 11.47 7.20 -21.74
N VAL A 238 10.64 7.93 -22.48
CA VAL A 238 10.90 9.32 -22.87
C VAL A 238 9.72 10.20 -22.50
N GLU A 239 9.98 11.31 -21.81
CA GLU A 239 8.94 12.29 -21.48
C GLU A 239 8.46 12.99 -22.76
N ARG A 240 7.14 13.12 -22.91
CA ARG A 240 6.50 13.80 -24.04
C ARG A 240 5.53 14.86 -23.53
N SER A 241 5.73 16.10 -23.96
CA SER A 241 5.08 17.30 -23.39
C SER A 241 3.88 17.81 -24.19
N ASP A 242 3.69 17.38 -25.44
CA ASP A 242 2.57 17.76 -26.32
C ASP A 242 1.29 16.94 -26.09
N ILE A 243 1.12 16.39 -24.87
CA ILE A 243 -0.02 15.55 -24.48
C ILE A 243 -0.94 16.32 -23.53
N ASN A 244 -2.24 16.23 -23.76
CA ASN A 244 -3.24 16.78 -22.85
C ASN A 244 -3.23 16.02 -21.52
N THR A 245 -3.07 16.75 -20.42
CA THR A 245 -3.10 16.21 -19.06
C THR A 245 -4.22 16.85 -18.23
N TRP A 246 -4.68 16.16 -17.18
CA TRP A 246 -5.73 16.67 -16.29
C TRP A 246 -5.20 17.63 -15.22
N HIS A 247 -3.88 17.75 -15.07
CA HIS A 247 -3.25 18.65 -14.11
C HIS A 247 -1.83 19.01 -14.57
N LYS A 248 -1.36 20.22 -14.26
CA LYS A 248 -0.05 20.74 -14.67
C LYS A 248 1.15 19.90 -14.19
N ASP A 249 0.98 19.19 -13.07
CA ASP A 249 2.01 18.34 -12.47
C ASP A 249 2.02 16.91 -13.05
N VAL A 250 1.05 16.58 -13.91
CA VAL A 250 0.98 15.27 -14.56
C VAL A 250 1.93 15.27 -15.74
N LYS A 251 2.80 14.28 -15.77
CA LYS A 251 3.72 14.03 -16.88
C LYS A 251 3.25 12.85 -17.72
N PHE A 252 3.61 12.85 -18.99
CA PHE A 252 3.37 11.72 -19.87
C PHE A 252 4.69 11.19 -20.41
N TYR A 253 4.79 9.87 -20.50
CA TYR A 253 5.96 9.17 -21.00
C TYR A 253 5.57 8.18 -22.09
N ASP A 254 6.28 8.24 -23.21
CA ASP A 254 6.27 7.22 -24.24
C ASP A 254 7.24 6.09 -23.88
N VAL A 255 6.87 4.86 -24.20
CA VAL A 255 7.71 3.67 -24.04
C VAL A 255 8.04 3.11 -25.41
N PHE A 256 9.33 2.98 -25.71
CA PHE A 256 9.85 2.42 -26.94
C PHE A 256 10.51 1.06 -26.68
N ASP A 257 10.37 0.14 -27.63
CA ASP A 257 11.18 -1.08 -27.72
C ASP A 257 12.54 -0.71 -28.35
N GLU A 258 13.63 -1.40 -28.03
CA GLU A 258 14.99 -1.09 -28.50
C GLU A 258 15.09 -0.98 -30.04
N SER A 259 14.24 -1.72 -30.75
CA SER A 259 14.21 -1.77 -32.21
C SER A 259 13.19 -0.83 -32.87
N SER A 260 12.38 -0.11 -32.09
CA SER A 260 11.22 0.63 -32.61
C SER A 260 11.42 2.14 -32.54
N ASN A 261 11.21 2.82 -33.67
CA ASN A 261 11.13 4.28 -33.73
C ASN A 261 9.74 4.82 -33.34
N THR A 262 8.78 3.93 -33.05
CA THR A 262 7.42 4.30 -32.62
C THR A 262 7.13 3.81 -31.20
N PRO A 263 6.42 4.60 -30.37
CA PRO A 263 6.05 4.16 -29.03
C PRO A 263 5.21 2.89 -29.07
N ILE A 264 5.61 1.87 -28.30
CA ILE A 264 4.84 0.64 -28.12
C ILE A 264 3.79 0.76 -27.01
N ALA A 265 3.95 1.74 -26.12
CA ALA A 265 3.04 2.03 -25.02
C ALA A 265 3.25 3.47 -24.52
N GLY A 266 2.40 3.92 -23.60
CA GLY A 266 2.63 5.18 -22.87
C GLY A 266 1.98 5.17 -21.49
N PHE A 267 2.41 6.07 -20.61
CA PHE A 267 1.79 6.22 -19.30
C PHE A 267 1.80 7.65 -18.78
N TYR A 268 0.81 7.96 -17.96
CA TYR A 268 0.77 9.19 -17.16
C TYR A 268 1.39 8.95 -15.79
N LEU A 269 2.13 9.94 -15.28
CA LEU A 269 2.59 10.00 -13.90
C LEU A 269 1.95 11.21 -13.21
N ASP A 270 1.19 10.95 -12.14
CA ASP A 270 0.57 11.98 -11.30
C ASP A 270 1.10 11.83 -9.86
N PRO A 271 2.24 12.47 -9.53
CA PRO A 271 3.04 12.08 -8.38
C PRO A 271 2.58 12.69 -7.05
N TYR A 272 2.01 13.89 -7.07
CA TYR A 272 1.88 14.68 -5.86
C TYR A 272 0.51 14.57 -5.20
N ALA A 273 0.51 14.65 -3.88
CA ALA A 273 -0.70 14.87 -3.10
C ALA A 273 -1.30 16.23 -3.48
N ARG A 274 -2.58 16.21 -3.76
CA ARG A 274 -3.46 17.38 -3.76
C ARG A 274 -4.49 17.10 -2.66
N GLN A 275 -5.02 18.14 -2.02
CA GLN A 275 -5.98 17.98 -0.91
C GLN A 275 -7.30 17.34 -1.39
N ASP A 276 -8.46 17.98 -1.23
CA ASP A 276 -9.77 17.39 -1.54
C ASP A 276 -10.02 17.09 -3.04
N GLN A 277 -9.01 17.28 -3.89
CA GLN A 277 -9.07 17.10 -5.35
C GLN A 277 -8.51 15.77 -5.83
N LYS A 278 -7.87 14.98 -4.96
CA LYS A 278 -7.27 13.69 -5.33
C LYS A 278 -7.58 12.62 -4.30
N ILE A 279 -8.04 11.47 -4.77
CA ILE A 279 -8.42 10.35 -3.91
C ILE A 279 -7.20 9.91 -3.10
N ARG A 280 -7.37 9.79 -1.78
CA ARG A 280 -6.45 9.03 -0.91
C ARG A 280 -7.08 7.67 -0.67
N VAL A 281 -6.52 6.64 -1.27
CA VAL A 281 -6.94 5.26 -1.02
C VAL A 281 -6.16 4.75 0.20
N TYR A 282 -6.78 3.85 0.96
CA TYR A 282 -6.29 3.27 2.22
C TYR A 282 -4.78 2.91 2.25
N ASP A 283 -4.22 2.42 1.13
CA ASP A 283 -2.79 2.12 0.97
C ASP A 283 -2.02 3.33 0.42
N ASP A 284 -1.87 4.36 1.24
CA ASP A 284 -1.59 5.78 0.93
C ASP A 284 -0.28 6.13 0.17
N ALA A 285 0.29 5.21 -0.60
CA ALA A 285 1.52 5.40 -1.34
C ALA A 285 1.38 5.22 -2.86
N GLY A 286 0.18 5.03 -3.40
CA GLY A 286 -0.09 5.14 -4.85
C GLY A 286 -0.72 3.92 -5.51
N TRP A 287 -1.27 4.10 -6.72
CA TRP A 287 -1.94 3.04 -7.48
C TRP A 287 -1.68 3.14 -8.99
N HIS A 288 -1.84 1.99 -9.65
CA HIS A 288 -1.76 1.83 -11.10
C HIS A 288 -3.18 1.72 -11.68
N ILE A 289 -3.43 2.41 -12.79
CA ILE A 289 -4.68 2.31 -13.57
C ILE A 289 -4.33 1.88 -14.99
N SER A 290 -4.91 0.78 -15.47
CA SER A 290 -4.95 0.46 -16.90
C SER A 290 -6.01 1.30 -17.58
N ILE A 291 -5.61 2.24 -18.44
CA ILE A 291 -6.52 3.13 -19.17
C ILE A 291 -6.97 2.47 -20.48
N ARG A 292 -6.03 1.86 -21.20
CA ARG A 292 -6.29 1.17 -22.47
C ARG A 292 -5.44 -0.08 -22.57
N ASN A 293 -6.05 -1.18 -23.01
CA ASN A 293 -5.37 -2.44 -23.25
C ASN A 293 -4.77 -2.49 -24.67
N LYS A 294 -3.75 -3.33 -24.84
CA LYS A 294 -3.25 -3.69 -26.17
C LYS A 294 -4.30 -4.48 -26.92
N CYS A 295 -4.55 -4.14 -28.18
CA CYS A 295 -5.39 -4.94 -29.06
C CYS A 295 -4.96 -4.77 -30.51
N SER A 296 -4.64 -5.87 -31.19
CA SER A 296 -4.21 -5.84 -32.58
C SER A 296 -5.36 -5.53 -33.52
N ALA A 297 -6.57 -6.02 -33.22
CA ALA A 297 -7.75 -5.79 -34.06
C ALA A 297 -8.14 -4.32 -34.16
N THR A 298 -7.94 -3.54 -33.09
CA THR A 298 -8.19 -2.10 -33.06
C THR A 298 -6.91 -1.26 -33.19
N SER A 299 -5.75 -1.90 -33.41
CA SER A 299 -4.43 -1.26 -33.47
C SER A 299 -4.15 -0.34 -32.28
N THR A 300 -4.60 -0.72 -31.07
CA THR A 300 -4.39 0.08 -29.86
C THR A 300 -3.16 -0.39 -29.09
N ASN A 301 -2.30 0.57 -28.74
CA ASN A 301 -1.19 0.36 -27.80
C ASN A 301 -1.66 0.56 -26.35
N PRO A 302 -1.08 -0.18 -25.39
CA PRO A 302 -1.44 -0.06 -23.99
C PRO A 302 -1.11 1.32 -23.44
N LEU A 303 -1.99 1.80 -22.54
CA LEU A 303 -1.89 3.07 -21.85
C LEU A 303 -2.22 2.86 -20.38
N SER A 304 -1.42 3.41 -19.47
CA SER A 304 -1.68 3.38 -18.02
C SER A 304 -1.53 4.76 -17.37
N ALA A 305 -1.93 4.85 -16.11
CA ALA A 305 -1.56 5.94 -15.22
C ALA A 305 -1.01 5.40 -13.91
N LEU A 306 0.03 6.05 -13.42
CA LEU A 306 0.61 5.87 -12.10
C LEU A 306 0.29 7.09 -11.27
N ILE A 307 -0.40 6.89 -10.16
CA ILE A 307 -0.92 7.97 -9.33
C ILE A 307 -0.41 7.80 -7.92
N PHE A 308 0.26 8.81 -7.39
CA PHE A 308 0.87 8.83 -6.06
C PHE A 308 0.40 10.03 -5.25
N ASN A 309 0.70 10.05 -3.95
CA ASN A 309 0.40 11.16 -3.05
C ASN A 309 1.66 11.68 -2.34
N PHE A 310 2.77 11.77 -3.08
CA PHE A 310 4.03 12.28 -2.55
C PHE A 310 3.91 13.76 -2.19
N GLN A 311 4.75 14.22 -1.27
CA GLN A 311 4.86 15.65 -0.97
C GLN A 311 5.30 16.40 -2.23
N ALA A 312 4.56 17.45 -2.61
CA ALA A 312 4.92 18.30 -3.73
C ALA A 312 6.26 19.02 -3.48
N PRO A 313 6.98 19.46 -4.52
CA PRO A 313 8.15 20.34 -4.38
C PRO A 313 7.81 21.59 -3.55
N VAL A 314 8.72 22.00 -2.65
CA VAL A 314 8.55 23.16 -1.75
C VAL A 314 9.81 24.01 -1.76
N ASP A 315 9.66 25.33 -1.90
CA ASP A 315 10.76 26.31 -1.83
C ASP A 315 11.95 25.97 -2.76
N GLY A 316 11.66 25.53 -3.99
CA GLY A 316 12.69 25.14 -4.95
C GLY A 316 13.35 23.77 -4.70
N ARG A 317 12.99 23.08 -3.60
CA ARG A 317 13.43 21.71 -3.33
C ARG A 317 12.55 20.71 -4.10
N PRO A 318 13.13 19.65 -4.68
CA PRO A 318 12.35 18.59 -5.33
C PRO A 318 11.48 17.86 -4.31
N SER A 319 10.53 17.05 -4.80
CA SER A 319 9.83 16.06 -3.96
C SER A 319 10.84 15.03 -3.43
N LEU A 320 10.96 14.93 -2.12
CA LEU A 320 11.90 14.03 -1.42
C LEU A 320 11.13 12.82 -0.88
N LEU A 321 11.44 11.63 -1.38
CA LEU A 321 10.71 10.42 -1.02
C LEU A 321 11.31 9.76 0.21
N THR A 322 10.45 9.26 1.10
CA THR A 322 10.85 8.24 2.08
C THR A 322 11.20 6.94 1.35
N PHE A 323 12.02 6.08 1.97
CA PHE A 323 12.36 4.80 1.36
C PHE A 323 11.12 3.89 1.18
N LYS A 324 10.09 4.04 2.03
CA LYS A 324 8.79 3.37 1.86
C LYS A 324 8.08 3.82 0.58
N GLU A 325 8.06 5.13 0.30
CA GLU A 325 7.49 5.69 -0.93
C GLU A 325 8.25 5.23 -2.19
N VAL A 326 9.58 5.13 -2.11
CA VAL A 326 10.40 4.52 -3.18
C VAL A 326 9.98 3.06 -3.43
N GLY A 327 9.79 2.28 -2.37
CA GLY A 327 9.27 0.91 -2.45
C GLY A 327 7.94 0.82 -3.19
N VAL A 328 6.99 1.69 -2.85
CA VAL A 328 5.67 1.68 -3.50
C VAL A 328 5.74 2.16 -4.94
N LEU A 329 6.58 3.15 -5.25
CA LEU A 329 6.86 3.56 -6.63
C LEU A 329 7.33 2.36 -7.46
N PHE A 330 8.32 1.61 -6.99
CA PHE A 330 8.82 0.41 -7.67
C PHE A 330 7.73 -0.65 -7.84
N GLN A 331 6.95 -0.92 -6.79
CA GLN A 331 5.85 -1.89 -6.84
C GLN A 331 4.80 -1.51 -7.89
N ARG A 332 4.32 -0.26 -7.88
CA ARG A 332 3.31 0.20 -8.83
C ARG A 332 3.87 0.29 -10.25
N PHE A 333 5.14 0.66 -10.39
CA PHE A 333 5.81 0.65 -11.68
C PHE A 333 5.91 -0.77 -12.26
N GLY A 334 6.16 -1.80 -11.43
CA GLY A 334 6.10 -3.20 -11.84
C GLY A 334 4.75 -3.63 -12.41
N HIS A 335 3.64 -3.22 -11.79
CA HIS A 335 2.30 -3.43 -12.35
C HIS A 335 2.11 -2.72 -13.69
N SER A 336 2.62 -1.49 -13.81
CA SER A 336 2.58 -0.74 -15.06
C SER A 336 3.41 -1.43 -16.14
N LEU A 337 4.60 -1.93 -15.84
CA LEU A 337 5.43 -2.67 -16.81
C LEU A 337 4.72 -3.90 -17.35
N ARG A 338 4.06 -4.68 -16.50
CA ARG A 338 3.25 -5.84 -16.95
C ARG A 338 2.17 -5.43 -17.96
N HIS A 339 1.48 -4.32 -17.69
CA HIS A 339 0.47 -3.78 -18.58
C HIS A 339 1.05 -3.26 -19.91
N LEU A 340 2.11 -2.44 -19.81
CA LEU A 340 2.70 -1.72 -20.94
C LEU A 340 3.51 -2.62 -21.88
N LEU A 341 4.17 -3.65 -21.34
CA LEU A 341 5.06 -4.54 -22.10
C LEU A 341 4.39 -5.83 -22.58
N THR A 342 3.07 -5.95 -22.41
CA THR A 342 2.31 -7.11 -22.88
C THR A 342 2.52 -7.37 -24.36
N LYS A 343 2.83 -8.62 -24.71
CA LYS A 343 2.88 -9.08 -26.11
C LYS A 343 1.59 -9.79 -26.54
N ALA A 344 0.60 -9.91 -25.65
CA ALA A 344 -0.72 -10.45 -26.00
C ALA A 344 -1.47 -9.51 -26.96
N ASN A 345 -2.19 -10.11 -27.91
CA ASN A 345 -2.79 -9.38 -29.03
C ASN A 345 -4.27 -9.03 -28.83
N TYR A 346 -4.92 -9.54 -27.79
CA TYR A 346 -6.34 -9.38 -27.51
C TYR A 346 -6.54 -8.66 -26.18
N SER A 347 -7.41 -7.65 -26.18
CA SER A 347 -7.69 -6.79 -25.03
C SER A 347 -8.09 -7.56 -23.77
N GLU A 348 -8.76 -8.68 -23.94
CA GLU A 348 -9.36 -9.53 -22.92
C GLU A 348 -8.31 -10.25 -22.08
N VAL A 349 -7.11 -10.43 -22.62
CA VAL A 349 -5.99 -11.16 -21.98
C VAL A 349 -4.68 -10.36 -22.01
N ALA A 350 -4.74 -9.08 -22.37
CA ALA A 350 -3.57 -8.22 -22.44
C ALA A 350 -3.24 -7.57 -21.08
N GLY A 351 -1.95 -7.53 -20.76
CA GLY A 351 -1.44 -6.81 -19.60
C GLY A 351 -1.83 -7.46 -18.28
N ILE A 352 -2.75 -6.82 -17.56
CA ILE A 352 -3.26 -7.29 -16.27
C ILE A 352 -4.64 -7.96 -16.38
N SER A 353 -5.23 -7.99 -17.58
CA SER A 353 -6.54 -8.62 -17.79
C SER A 353 -6.44 -10.13 -17.80
N ASN A 354 -7.42 -10.78 -17.14
CA ASN A 354 -7.54 -12.24 -17.04
C ASN A 354 -6.30 -12.94 -16.47
N VAL A 355 -5.61 -12.26 -15.56
CA VAL A 355 -4.54 -12.83 -14.73
C VAL A 355 -5.18 -13.40 -13.47
N GLU A 356 -4.76 -14.60 -13.08
CA GLU A 356 -5.14 -15.21 -11.81
C GLU A 356 -4.81 -14.26 -10.65
N TRP A 357 -5.80 -14.00 -9.78
CA TRP A 357 -5.73 -12.92 -8.80
C TRP A 357 -4.53 -13.04 -7.84
N ASP A 358 -4.18 -14.26 -7.47
CA ASP A 358 -3.04 -14.60 -6.61
C ASP A 358 -1.66 -14.45 -7.29
N ALA A 359 -1.62 -14.14 -8.60
CA ALA A 359 -0.42 -13.79 -9.34
C ALA A 359 -0.36 -12.30 -9.75
N ALA A 360 -1.37 -11.50 -9.40
CA ALA A 360 -1.46 -10.11 -9.82
C ALA A 360 -0.29 -9.26 -9.29
N GLU A 361 0.11 -9.48 -8.04
CA GLU A 361 1.14 -8.70 -7.33
C GLU A 361 2.58 -9.10 -7.69
N VAL A 362 2.80 -10.25 -8.35
CA VAL A 362 4.16 -10.78 -8.62
C VAL A 362 5.04 -9.76 -9.32
N SER A 363 4.53 -9.12 -10.39
CA SER A 363 5.29 -8.12 -11.14
C SER A 363 5.68 -6.90 -10.30
N GLY A 364 4.83 -6.49 -9.36
CA GLY A 364 5.14 -5.41 -8.44
C GLY A 364 6.22 -5.82 -7.45
N GLN A 365 6.09 -6.99 -6.83
CA GLN A 365 7.07 -7.49 -5.86
C GLN A 365 8.43 -7.80 -6.49
N VAL A 366 8.48 -8.28 -7.73
CA VAL A 366 9.75 -8.47 -8.45
C VAL A 366 10.50 -7.14 -8.59
N MET A 367 9.78 -6.04 -8.84
CA MET A 367 10.43 -4.72 -8.92
C MET A 367 10.94 -4.24 -7.56
N THR A 368 10.21 -4.49 -6.46
CA THR A 368 10.67 -4.07 -5.12
C THR A 368 11.95 -4.79 -4.69
N HIS A 369 12.20 -6.01 -5.18
CA HIS A 369 13.44 -6.74 -4.87
C HIS A 369 14.72 -6.05 -5.34
N TRP A 370 14.66 -5.18 -6.36
CA TRP A 370 15.83 -4.40 -6.78
C TRP A 370 16.27 -3.41 -5.70
N LEU A 371 15.40 -3.04 -4.77
CA LEU A 371 15.76 -2.23 -3.60
C LEU A 371 16.53 -3.04 -2.55
N TYR A 372 16.83 -4.32 -2.79
CA TYR A 372 17.76 -5.11 -2.00
C TYR A 372 19.19 -5.09 -2.55
N ASP A 373 19.37 -4.61 -3.78
CA ASP A 373 20.68 -4.50 -4.40
C ASP A 373 21.33 -3.16 -4.04
N ALA A 374 22.54 -3.20 -3.48
CA ALA A 374 23.24 -2.00 -3.02
C ALA A 374 23.56 -1.04 -4.18
N HIS A 375 23.88 -1.59 -5.36
CA HIS A 375 24.14 -0.78 -6.55
C HIS A 375 22.88 -0.05 -7.00
N THR A 376 21.72 -0.70 -6.97
CA THR A 376 20.44 -0.07 -7.26
C THR A 376 20.13 1.04 -6.26
N ILE A 377 20.24 0.79 -4.94
CA ILE A 377 20.03 1.82 -3.91
C ILE A 377 20.96 3.02 -4.15
N GLN A 378 22.24 2.79 -4.43
CA GLN A 378 23.19 3.85 -4.75
C GLN A 378 22.75 4.63 -6.00
N SER A 379 22.33 3.94 -7.07
CA SER A 379 21.93 4.60 -8.31
C SER A 379 20.69 5.48 -8.17
N ILE A 380 19.72 5.09 -7.33
CA ILE A 380 18.48 5.85 -7.13
C ILE A 380 18.63 6.95 -6.07
N SER A 381 19.81 7.06 -5.42
CA SER A 381 20.03 7.96 -4.30
C SER A 381 21.13 8.99 -4.54
N GLY A 382 21.10 10.03 -3.73
CA GLY A 382 22.10 11.06 -3.59
C GLY A 382 21.49 12.40 -3.20
N HIS A 383 22.23 13.15 -2.41
CA HIS A 383 21.72 14.28 -1.67
C HIS A 383 21.18 15.36 -2.61
N TYR A 384 19.96 15.83 -2.37
CA TYR A 384 19.23 16.68 -3.31
C TYR A 384 19.93 18.01 -3.66
N SER A 385 20.81 18.52 -2.80
CA SER A 385 21.51 19.79 -3.02
C SER A 385 22.99 19.65 -3.38
N SER A 386 23.69 18.63 -2.84
CA SER A 386 25.15 18.45 -2.99
C SER A 386 25.52 17.34 -3.97
N ASP A 387 24.56 16.50 -4.35
CA ASP A 387 24.79 15.28 -5.13
C ASP A 387 25.72 14.25 -4.44
N GLU A 388 25.96 14.40 -3.14
CA GLU A 388 26.76 13.43 -2.40
C GLU A 388 26.04 12.06 -2.37
N PRO A 389 26.77 10.95 -2.56
CA PRO A 389 26.19 9.62 -2.57
C PRO A 389 25.63 9.26 -1.20
N LEU A 390 24.65 8.36 -1.16
CA LEU A 390 24.14 7.85 0.12
C LEU A 390 25.26 7.09 0.84
N PRO A 391 25.55 7.41 2.12
CA PRO A 391 26.58 6.71 2.88
C PRO A 391 26.40 5.18 2.87
N GLU A 392 27.51 4.45 2.69
CA GLU A 392 27.48 2.99 2.54
C GLU A 392 26.89 2.26 3.76
N ASP A 393 27.09 2.79 4.95
CA ASP A 393 26.48 2.28 6.18
C ASP A 393 24.96 2.42 6.16
N ILE A 394 24.43 3.55 5.66
CA ILE A 394 22.98 3.72 5.47
C ILE A 394 22.45 2.76 4.42
N VAL A 395 23.16 2.56 3.29
CA VAL A 395 22.78 1.56 2.27
C VAL A 395 22.67 0.16 2.88
N ARG A 396 23.69 -0.28 3.63
CA ARG A 396 23.66 -1.58 4.32
C ARG A 396 22.52 -1.66 5.33
N ASN A 397 22.27 -0.58 6.07
CA ASN A 397 21.18 -0.52 7.03
C ASN A 397 19.81 -0.64 6.35
N LEU A 398 19.60 0.02 5.22
CA LEU A 398 18.37 -0.12 4.40
C LEU A 398 18.15 -1.55 3.91
N GLN A 399 19.22 -2.27 3.55
CA GLN A 399 19.12 -3.68 3.16
C GLN A 399 18.74 -4.58 4.35
N ASN A 400 19.34 -4.32 5.52
CA ASN A 400 19.15 -5.15 6.72
C ASN A 400 17.79 -4.90 7.39
N ILE A 401 17.23 -3.70 7.22
CA ILE A 401 15.99 -3.28 7.88
C ILE A 401 14.78 -4.17 7.56
N ARG A 402 14.81 -4.85 6.40
CA ARG A 402 13.74 -5.76 5.97
C ARG A 402 13.55 -6.94 6.93
N GLY A 403 14.63 -7.38 7.58
CA GLY A 403 14.59 -8.48 8.55
C GLY A 403 14.05 -8.07 9.91
N HIS A 404 13.96 -6.76 10.18
CA HIS A 404 13.49 -6.24 11.45
C HIS A 404 12.00 -6.52 11.64
N MET A 405 11.65 -7.29 12.66
CA MET A 405 10.26 -7.66 13.00
C MET A 405 9.55 -8.41 11.85
N SER A 406 10.32 -9.06 10.97
CA SER A 406 9.78 -9.74 9.78
C SER A 406 8.90 -10.94 10.13
N GLY A 407 9.26 -11.69 11.18
CA GLY A 407 8.45 -12.79 11.71
C GLY A 407 7.13 -12.30 12.28
N TYR A 408 7.17 -11.27 13.13
CA TYR A 408 5.98 -10.63 13.69
C TYR A 408 5.06 -10.07 12.61
N ASN A 409 5.61 -9.34 11.62
CA ASN A 409 4.82 -8.76 10.55
C ASN A 409 4.15 -9.83 9.69
N LEU A 410 4.86 -10.92 9.37
CA LEU A 410 4.31 -12.05 8.62
C LEU A 410 3.22 -12.78 9.43
N CYS A 411 3.43 -13.05 10.71
CA CYS A 411 2.38 -13.62 11.57
C CYS A 411 1.13 -12.74 11.66
N LYS A 412 1.30 -11.42 11.66
CA LYS A 412 0.18 -10.47 11.61
C LYS A 412 -0.56 -10.49 10.27
N GLU A 413 0.11 -10.77 9.16
CA GLU A 413 -0.51 -10.90 7.84
C GLU A 413 -1.25 -12.25 7.67
N LEU A 414 -0.71 -13.32 8.29
CA LEU A 414 -1.31 -14.65 8.28
C LEU A 414 -2.53 -14.80 9.20
N TYR A 415 -2.70 -13.91 10.17
CA TYR A 415 -3.83 -13.85 11.11
C TYR A 415 -4.95 -12.94 10.57
#